data_AF-A0A0W8DLJ4-F1
#
_entry.id   AF-A0A0W8DLJ4-F1
#
_cell.length_a   1.000
_cell.length_b   1.000
_cell.length_c   1.000
_cell.angle_alpha   90.00
_cell.angle_beta   90.00
_cell.angle_gamma   90.00
#
_symmetry.space_group_name_H-M   'P 1'
#
loop_
_entity.id
_entity.type
_entity.pdbx_description
1 polymer ?
#
loop_
_entity_poly.entity_id
_entity_poly.type
_entity_poly.pdbx_seq_one_letter_code
_entity_poly.pdbx_strand_id
1 'polypeptide(L)'
;MRRFTCLLCRKKKKGFPKRLILVRHGESEGNIDPLLYGRVPDNAMHLTELGYEQAVAAGKSIKKIVGNETMRFIVSPYVRTIETFCGILKAWGFEGKSIPWSEEPRIREQDFGNFQEPMKIRECKAQRRRFGSFFYRFPSGESPADVYDRVSSFLESLYRMFEKSSEENYVLVTHGVAIRVILTRYFKYRISEFELLQNFHNGEFVVLEFNECQGKFMLKTIVSNHVQIHEDGSVSVETDETAQLRIHPSDTMSSIPRPYLTSPINHFRHPPPPSPPTSSTMSSPRHENGEMFPSSPTSSSTSKSVDYSSHMRPPPITVNEPMQRGMQ
;
A
#
# COMPACT_ATOMS: atom_id res chain seq x y z
N MET A 1 12.15 36.58 16.89
CA MET A 1 11.53 35.79 15.81
C MET A 1 10.28 35.10 16.33
N ARG A 2 9.08 35.53 15.93
CA ARG A 2 7.81 34.91 16.35
C ARG A 2 7.56 33.68 15.46
N ARG A 3 7.54 32.49 16.06
CA ARG A 3 7.14 31.24 15.37
C ARG A 3 5.68 31.39 14.93
N PHE A 4 5.44 31.41 13.62
CA PHE A 4 4.09 31.35 13.06
C PHE A 4 3.46 30.01 13.43
N THR A 5 2.65 30.00 14.48
CA THR A 5 1.84 28.86 14.89
C THR A 5 0.54 28.92 14.10
N CYS A 6 0.25 27.89 13.31
CA CYS A 6 -1.00 27.78 12.56
C CYS A 6 -2.20 27.88 13.54
N LEU A 7 -2.97 28.98 13.44
CA LEU A 7 -4.11 29.27 14.31
C LEU A 7 -5.24 28.22 14.20
N LEU A 8 -5.25 27.43 13.11
CA LEU A 8 -6.21 26.35 12.87
C LEU A 8 -5.86 25.05 13.62
N CYS A 9 -4.61 24.85 14.05
CA CYS A 9 -4.16 23.63 14.75
C CYS A 9 -4.29 23.69 16.28
N ARG A 10 -5.10 24.61 16.84
CA ARG A 10 -5.20 24.83 18.30
C ARG A 10 -5.73 23.64 19.12
N LYS A 11 -6.15 22.54 18.49
CA LYS A 11 -6.39 21.27 19.17
C LYS A 11 -5.37 20.25 18.65
N LYS A 12 -4.27 20.04 19.38
CA LYS A 12 -3.47 18.81 19.23
C LYS A 12 -4.45 17.65 19.30
N LYS A 13 -4.67 16.93 18.19
CA LYS A 13 -5.40 15.66 18.24
C LYS A 13 -4.54 14.68 19.04
N LYS A 14 -4.77 14.60 20.35
CA LYS A 14 -4.36 13.48 21.18
C LYS A 14 -5.00 12.23 20.56
N GLY A 15 -4.25 11.42 19.83
CA GLY A 15 -4.77 10.16 19.29
C GLY A 15 -4.15 9.68 17.97
N PHE A 16 -3.19 10.39 17.38
CA PHE A 16 -2.40 9.85 16.26
C PHE A 16 -0.92 9.87 16.59
N PRO A 17 -0.16 8.81 16.24
CA PRO A 17 1.28 8.78 16.45
C PRO A 17 1.97 9.79 15.53
N LYS A 18 3.17 10.22 15.92
CA LYS A 18 4.03 11.05 15.09
C LYS A 18 4.39 10.34 13.79
N ARG A 19 4.69 9.04 13.86
CA ARG A 19 5.13 8.27 12.68
C ARG A 19 4.51 6.90 12.57
N LEU A 20 4.32 6.48 11.32
CA LEU A 20 4.06 5.12 10.91
C LEU A 20 5.20 4.68 9.99
N ILE A 21 5.96 3.68 10.41
CA ILE A 21 7.14 3.17 9.71
C ILE A 21 6.79 1.78 9.16
N LEU A 22 6.94 1.56 7.86
CA LEU A 22 6.67 0.27 7.21
C LEU A 22 7.99 -0.33 6.75
N VAL A 23 8.35 -1.49 7.30
CA VAL A 23 9.62 -2.18 7.06
C VAL A 23 9.37 -3.46 6.27
N ARG A 24 10.05 -3.62 5.12
CA ARG A 24 10.10 -4.91 4.44
C ARG A 24 11.11 -5.79 5.17
N HIS A 25 10.77 -7.07 5.36
CA HIS A 25 11.71 -8.05 5.91
C HIS A 25 13.06 -8.05 5.18
N GLY A 26 14.12 -8.47 5.89
CA GLY A 26 15.44 -8.71 5.31
C GLY A 26 15.43 -9.80 4.23
N GLU A 27 16.54 -10.03 3.56
CA GLU A 27 16.66 -11.11 2.57
C GLU A 27 16.34 -12.47 3.21
N SER A 28 15.49 -13.24 2.53
CA SER A 28 15.13 -14.59 2.96
C SER A 28 15.72 -15.64 2.03
N GLU A 29 15.81 -16.87 2.51
CA GLU A 29 16.27 -18.01 1.70
C GLU A 29 15.46 -18.13 0.41
N GLY A 30 14.14 -17.93 0.48
CA GLY A 30 13.25 -17.92 -0.70
C GLY A 30 13.43 -16.72 -1.64
N ASN A 31 14.14 -15.66 -1.24
CA ASN A 31 14.55 -14.59 -2.15
C ASN A 31 15.77 -14.99 -2.99
N ILE A 32 16.69 -15.76 -2.41
CA ILE A 32 17.89 -16.27 -3.07
C ILE A 32 17.56 -17.49 -3.94
N ASP A 33 16.88 -18.48 -3.38
CA ASP A 33 16.47 -19.70 -4.08
C ASP A 33 14.94 -19.83 -4.11
N PRO A 34 14.27 -19.30 -5.16
CA PRO A 34 12.83 -19.47 -5.34
C PRO A 34 12.36 -20.94 -5.45
N LEU A 35 13.26 -21.91 -5.68
CA LEU A 35 12.88 -23.33 -5.72
C LEU A 35 12.51 -23.87 -4.33
N LEU A 36 12.96 -23.21 -3.26
CA LEU A 36 12.60 -23.57 -1.88
C LEU A 36 11.08 -23.55 -1.66
N TYR A 37 10.34 -22.67 -2.33
CA TYR A 37 8.87 -22.60 -2.20
C TYR A 37 8.15 -23.88 -2.69
N GLY A 38 8.85 -24.81 -3.35
CA GLY A 38 8.32 -26.13 -3.68
C GLY A 38 8.39 -27.14 -2.52
N ARG A 39 9.14 -26.84 -1.45
CA ARG A 39 9.40 -27.77 -0.33
C ARG A 39 9.26 -27.16 1.06
N VAL A 40 9.44 -25.85 1.19
CA VAL A 40 9.24 -25.08 2.43
C VAL A 40 8.06 -24.13 2.22
N PRO A 41 7.07 -24.10 3.12
CA PRO A 41 5.94 -23.18 2.99
C PRO A 41 6.41 -21.73 3.18
N ASP A 42 5.80 -20.79 2.46
CA ASP A 42 6.26 -19.39 2.42
C ASP A 42 6.38 -18.78 3.83
N ASN A 43 5.41 -19.01 4.72
CA ASN A 43 5.41 -18.45 6.07
C ASN A 43 6.58 -18.94 6.95
N ALA A 44 7.23 -20.05 6.60
CA ALA A 44 8.32 -20.66 7.35
C ALA A 44 9.72 -20.33 6.79
N MET A 45 9.83 -19.56 5.70
CA MET A 45 11.13 -19.17 5.15
C MET A 45 11.89 -18.27 6.14
N HIS A 46 13.14 -18.66 6.42
CA HIS A 46 14.05 -17.91 7.30
C HIS A 46 14.78 -16.79 6.54
N LEU A 47 15.34 -15.84 7.29
CA LEU A 47 16.31 -14.88 6.79
C LEU A 47 17.64 -15.56 6.45
N THR A 48 18.33 -15.01 5.45
CA THR A 48 19.76 -15.27 5.26
C THR A 48 20.59 -14.50 6.29
N GLU A 49 21.88 -14.81 6.39
CA GLU A 49 22.82 -14.02 7.20
C GLU A 49 22.82 -12.55 6.77
N LEU A 50 22.86 -12.29 5.46
CA LEU A 50 22.72 -10.95 4.89
C LEU A 50 21.39 -10.30 5.28
N GLY A 51 20.29 -11.04 5.21
CA GLY A 51 18.97 -10.55 5.61
C GLY A 51 18.88 -10.17 7.08
N TYR A 52 19.56 -10.91 7.94
CA TYR A 52 19.66 -10.58 9.36
C TYR A 52 20.46 -9.29 9.58
N GLU A 53 21.60 -9.12 8.92
CA GLU A 53 22.40 -7.89 9.02
C GLU A 53 21.69 -6.67 8.41
N GLN A 54 20.89 -6.86 7.35
CA GLN A 54 19.96 -5.84 6.83
C GLN A 54 18.96 -5.39 7.90
N ALA A 55 18.42 -6.32 8.69
CA ALA A 55 17.50 -6.00 9.77
C ALA A 55 18.19 -5.23 10.91
N VAL A 56 19.43 -5.60 11.26
CA VAL A 56 20.25 -4.88 12.24
C VAL A 56 20.54 -3.45 11.76
N ALA A 57 20.91 -3.28 10.49
CA ALA A 57 21.14 -1.98 9.88
C ALA A 57 19.87 -1.12 9.89
N ALA A 58 18.72 -1.70 9.51
CA ALA A 58 17.42 -1.03 9.58
C ALA A 58 17.10 -0.57 11.01
N GLY A 59 17.37 -1.40 12.03
CA GLY A 59 17.20 -1.04 13.43
C GLY A 59 18.03 0.17 13.86
N LYS A 60 19.30 0.24 13.45
CA LYS A 60 20.16 1.41 13.71
C LYS A 60 19.58 2.69 13.09
N SER A 61 19.14 2.60 11.85
CA SER A 61 18.53 3.73 11.12
C SER A 61 17.19 4.16 11.72
N ILE A 62 16.32 3.22 12.10
CA ILE A 62 15.06 3.53 12.79
C ILE A 62 15.34 4.18 14.15
N LYS A 63 16.32 3.69 14.92
CA LYS A 63 16.71 4.27 16.21
C LYS A 63 17.17 5.72 16.07
N LYS A 64 17.92 6.04 15.01
CA LYS A 64 18.32 7.42 14.70
C LYS A 64 17.12 8.34 14.43
N ILE A 65 16.07 7.82 13.79
CA ILE A 65 14.87 8.58 13.42
C ILE A 65 13.96 8.82 14.63
N VAL A 66 13.74 7.79 15.45
CA VAL A 66 12.85 7.85 16.61
C VAL A 66 13.52 8.48 17.85
N GLY A 67 14.84 8.40 17.97
CA GLY A 67 15.57 8.85 19.15
C GLY A 67 15.07 8.16 20.43
N ASN A 68 14.62 8.97 21.40
CA ASN A 68 14.08 8.52 22.69
C ASN A 68 12.55 8.51 22.73
N GLU A 69 11.89 8.68 21.58
CA GLU A 69 10.44 8.65 21.50
C GLU A 69 9.89 7.23 21.72
N THR A 70 8.68 7.17 22.26
CA THR A 70 7.97 5.92 22.52
C THR A 70 7.58 5.22 21.20
N MET A 71 7.56 3.89 21.20
CA MET A 71 7.20 3.12 20.01
C MET A 71 6.55 1.77 20.29
N ARG A 72 5.83 1.26 19.29
CA ARG A 72 5.30 -0.10 19.25
C ARG A 72 5.61 -0.77 17.92
N PHE A 73 5.83 -2.09 17.97
CA PHE A 73 5.90 -2.92 16.77
C PHE A 73 4.58 -3.67 16.50
N ILE A 74 4.28 -3.84 15.22
CA ILE A 74 3.24 -4.76 14.73
C ILE A 74 3.90 -5.62 13.67
N VAL A 75 3.92 -6.93 13.87
CA VAL A 75 4.79 -7.81 13.07
C VAL A 75 3.94 -8.84 12.35
N SER A 76 4.21 -9.06 11.07
CA SER A 76 3.62 -10.21 10.37
C SER A 76 4.09 -11.51 11.04
N PRO A 77 3.25 -12.55 11.16
CA PRO A 77 3.61 -13.80 11.84
C PRO A 77 4.56 -14.70 11.03
N TYR A 78 5.09 -14.25 9.89
CA TYR A 78 6.02 -15.05 9.10
C TYR A 78 7.41 -15.07 9.76
N VAL A 79 8.12 -16.19 9.66
CA VAL A 79 9.42 -16.37 10.31
C VAL A 79 10.39 -15.25 9.94
N ARG A 80 10.60 -14.98 8.65
CA ARG A 80 11.44 -13.87 8.17
C ARG A 80 11.07 -12.48 8.74
N THR A 81 9.79 -12.20 9.00
CA THR A 81 9.38 -10.90 9.59
C THR A 81 9.63 -10.86 11.09
N ILE A 82 9.45 -11.99 11.79
CA ILE A 82 9.81 -12.12 13.20
C ILE A 82 11.33 -11.99 13.39
N GLU A 83 12.12 -12.67 12.56
CA GLU A 83 13.58 -12.55 12.60
C GLU A 83 14.07 -11.14 12.25
N THR A 84 13.42 -10.49 11.28
CA THR A 84 13.70 -9.07 10.96
C THR A 84 13.42 -8.20 12.18
N PHE A 85 12.28 -8.38 12.84
CA PHE A 85 11.94 -7.67 14.07
C PHE A 85 12.99 -7.91 15.17
N CYS A 86 13.43 -9.15 15.37
CA CYS A 86 14.51 -9.48 16.32
C CYS A 86 15.83 -8.78 15.98
N GLY A 87 16.21 -8.73 14.69
CA GLY A 87 17.38 -7.99 14.22
C GLY A 87 17.28 -6.49 14.50
N ILE A 88 16.11 -5.88 14.24
CA ILE A 88 15.84 -4.47 14.51
C ILE A 88 16.00 -4.15 16.00
N LEU A 89 15.47 -4.99 16.88
CA LEU A 89 15.54 -4.77 18.33
C LEU A 89 16.97 -4.73 18.88
N LYS A 90 17.97 -5.31 18.19
CA LYS A 90 19.37 -5.22 18.61
C LYS A 90 19.86 -3.78 18.75
N ALA A 91 19.29 -2.83 18.00
CA ALA A 91 19.66 -1.42 18.14
C ALA A 91 19.31 -0.84 19.53
N TRP A 92 18.37 -1.44 20.27
CA TRP A 92 18.00 -1.06 21.64
C TRP A 92 18.63 -1.94 22.73
N GLY A 93 19.44 -2.94 22.36
CA GLY A 93 20.06 -3.85 23.34
C GLY A 93 19.02 -4.47 24.28
N PHE A 94 19.30 -4.46 25.59
CA PHE A 94 18.39 -5.03 26.59
C PHE A 94 17.05 -4.28 26.72
N GLU A 95 17.03 -2.97 26.46
CA GLU A 95 15.82 -2.14 26.54
C GLU A 95 14.78 -2.55 25.48
N GLY A 96 15.23 -3.14 24.37
CA GLY A 96 14.37 -3.62 23.29
C GLY A 96 13.30 -4.62 23.77
N LYS A 97 13.56 -5.37 24.86
CA LYS A 97 12.59 -6.31 25.46
C LYS A 97 11.36 -5.64 26.05
N SER A 98 11.47 -4.36 26.41
CA SER A 98 10.36 -3.60 26.99
C SER A 98 9.48 -2.93 25.95
N ILE A 99 9.92 -2.89 24.67
CA ILE A 99 9.16 -2.28 23.60
C ILE A 99 7.93 -3.14 23.29
N PRO A 100 6.71 -2.58 23.40
CA PRO A 100 5.50 -3.34 23.17
C PRO A 100 5.38 -3.78 21.70
N TRP A 101 4.97 -5.02 21.48
CA TRP A 101 4.73 -5.55 20.14
C TRP A 101 3.58 -6.55 20.11
N SER A 102 3.11 -6.87 18.90
CA SER A 102 2.08 -7.89 18.67
C SER A 102 2.18 -8.44 17.24
N GLU A 103 1.78 -9.68 17.05
CA GLU A 103 1.59 -10.24 15.72
C GLU A 103 0.29 -9.77 15.07
N GLU A 104 0.30 -9.58 13.76
CA GLU A 104 -0.88 -9.23 12.96
C GLU A 104 -0.93 -10.06 11.66
N PRO A 105 -1.78 -11.09 11.62
CA PRO A 105 -1.90 -11.94 10.42
C PRO A 105 -2.36 -11.20 9.17
N ARG A 106 -3.12 -10.10 9.28
CA ARG A 106 -3.65 -9.36 8.12
C ARG A 106 -2.58 -8.55 7.37
N ILE A 107 -1.37 -8.41 7.91
CA ILE A 107 -0.22 -7.77 7.22
C ILE A 107 0.81 -8.80 6.71
N ARG A 108 0.42 -10.09 6.58
CA ARG A 108 1.25 -11.10 5.91
C ARG A 108 1.40 -10.85 4.41
N GLU A 109 2.36 -11.52 3.77
CA GLU A 109 2.57 -11.40 2.32
C GLU A 109 1.37 -11.90 1.52
N GLN A 110 1.23 -11.44 0.27
CA GLN A 110 0.33 -12.05 -0.70
C GLN A 110 0.59 -13.56 -0.78
N ASP A 111 -0.45 -14.36 -0.58
CA ASP A 111 -0.35 -15.80 -0.80
C ASP A 111 -0.20 -16.12 -2.30
N PHE A 112 0.80 -16.93 -2.66
CA PHE A 112 1.03 -17.38 -4.03
C PHE A 112 0.58 -18.84 -4.26
N GLY A 113 -0.07 -19.46 -3.26
CA GLY A 113 -0.44 -20.86 -3.18
C GLY A 113 0.48 -21.64 -2.22
N ASN A 114 0.01 -22.81 -1.75
CA ASN A 114 0.68 -23.62 -0.72
C ASN A 114 2.13 -24.02 -1.06
N PHE A 115 2.32 -24.64 -2.24
CA PHE A 115 3.62 -25.00 -2.78
C PHE A 115 3.75 -24.55 -4.22
N GLN A 116 4.92 -24.06 -4.57
CA GLN A 116 5.20 -23.40 -5.83
C GLN A 116 5.99 -24.32 -6.77
N GLU A 117 5.29 -24.92 -7.73
CA GLU A 117 5.95 -25.65 -8.83
C GLU A 117 6.58 -24.66 -9.81
N PRO A 118 7.89 -24.76 -10.13
CA PRO A 118 8.61 -23.74 -10.90
C PRO A 118 7.97 -23.41 -12.26
N MET A 119 7.51 -24.44 -12.98
CA MET A 119 6.85 -24.26 -14.28
C MET A 119 5.51 -23.52 -14.15
N LYS A 120 4.65 -23.95 -13.23
CA LYS A 120 3.36 -23.28 -12.96
C LYS A 120 3.56 -21.84 -12.50
N ILE A 121 4.58 -21.57 -11.68
CA ILE A 121 4.91 -20.20 -11.27
C ILE A 121 5.40 -19.35 -12.44
N ARG A 122 6.22 -19.90 -13.33
CA ARG A 122 6.65 -19.17 -14.54
C ARG A 122 5.46 -18.81 -15.41
N GLU A 123 4.52 -19.74 -15.61
CA GLU A 123 3.26 -19.50 -16.34
C GLU A 123 2.41 -18.44 -15.63
N CYS A 124 2.18 -18.58 -14.33
CA CYS A 124 1.40 -17.60 -13.55
C CYS A 124 2.03 -16.20 -13.60
N LYS A 125 3.37 -16.09 -13.52
CA LYS A 125 4.08 -14.81 -13.65
C LYS A 125 3.90 -14.21 -15.04
N ALA A 126 3.87 -15.02 -16.10
CA ALA A 126 3.61 -14.56 -17.46
C ALA A 126 2.15 -14.09 -17.62
N GLN A 127 1.18 -14.86 -17.11
CA GLN A 127 -0.23 -14.49 -17.12
C GLN A 127 -0.48 -13.21 -16.32
N ARG A 128 0.10 -13.08 -15.12
CA ARG A 128 0.05 -11.86 -14.31
C ARG A 128 0.54 -10.63 -15.05
N ARG A 129 1.66 -10.73 -15.78
CA ARG A 129 2.18 -9.62 -16.58
C ARG A 129 1.20 -9.19 -17.68
N ARG A 130 0.42 -10.12 -18.24
CA ARG A 130 -0.57 -9.84 -19.29
C ARG A 130 -1.91 -9.35 -18.75
N PHE A 131 -2.37 -9.88 -17.62
CA PHE A 131 -3.69 -9.59 -17.05
C PHE A 131 -3.72 -8.30 -16.22
N GLY A 132 -2.56 -7.89 -15.69
CA GLY A 132 -2.45 -6.80 -14.74
C GLY A 132 -2.19 -7.33 -13.33
N SER A 133 -1.29 -6.66 -12.62
CA SER A 133 -0.70 -7.24 -11.40
C SER A 133 -1.63 -7.20 -10.19
N PHE A 134 -2.60 -6.27 -10.16
CA PHE A 134 -3.43 -6.00 -8.99
C PHE A 134 -4.59 -6.99 -8.83
N PHE A 135 -5.21 -7.43 -9.92
CA PHE A 135 -6.38 -8.33 -9.89
C PHE A 135 -6.04 -9.78 -10.23
N TYR A 136 -4.83 -10.06 -10.71
CA TYR A 136 -4.42 -11.43 -10.99
C TYR A 136 -4.31 -12.22 -9.67
N ARG A 137 -5.17 -13.25 -9.53
CA ARG A 137 -5.16 -14.18 -8.41
C ARG A 137 -4.37 -15.43 -8.77
N PHE A 138 -3.41 -15.80 -7.93
CA PHE A 138 -2.68 -17.05 -8.10
C PHE A 138 -3.60 -18.25 -7.79
N PRO A 139 -3.47 -19.40 -8.48
CA PRO A 139 -4.22 -20.60 -8.15
C PRO A 139 -4.05 -20.99 -6.69
N SER A 140 -5.15 -21.12 -5.95
CA SER A 140 -5.17 -21.37 -4.49
C SER A 140 -4.42 -20.32 -3.65
N GLY A 141 -4.19 -19.12 -4.20
CA GLY A 141 -3.55 -18.00 -3.51
C GLY A 141 -4.41 -16.74 -3.56
N GLU A 142 -3.75 -15.60 -3.36
CA GLU A 142 -4.34 -14.27 -3.32
C GLU A 142 -4.01 -13.47 -4.59
N SER A 143 -4.80 -12.45 -4.85
CA SER A 143 -4.44 -11.28 -5.66
C SER A 143 -4.09 -10.10 -4.73
N PRO A 144 -3.39 -9.06 -5.19
CA PRO A 144 -3.24 -7.83 -4.40
C PRO A 144 -4.58 -7.17 -4.02
N ALA A 145 -5.66 -7.40 -4.76
CA ALA A 145 -7.01 -6.99 -4.37
C ALA A 145 -7.50 -7.73 -3.09
N ASP A 146 -7.23 -9.02 -2.95
CA ASP A 146 -7.55 -9.76 -1.71
C ASP A 146 -6.75 -9.23 -0.53
N VAL A 147 -5.47 -8.91 -0.77
CA VAL A 147 -4.60 -8.27 0.23
C VAL A 147 -5.16 -6.89 0.62
N TYR A 148 -5.69 -6.13 -0.33
CA TYR A 148 -6.30 -4.82 -0.10
C TYR A 148 -7.50 -4.90 0.86
N ASP A 149 -8.33 -5.93 0.74
CA ASP A 149 -9.50 -6.11 1.61
C ASP A 149 -9.09 -6.40 3.06
N ARG A 150 -8.17 -7.35 3.28
CA ARG A 150 -7.67 -7.63 4.65
C ARG A 150 -6.87 -6.48 5.25
N VAL A 151 -6.11 -5.76 4.44
CA VAL A 151 -5.40 -4.54 4.86
C VAL A 151 -6.38 -3.43 5.24
N SER A 152 -7.51 -3.31 4.53
CA SER A 152 -8.55 -2.34 4.88
C SER A 152 -9.09 -2.58 6.28
N SER A 153 -9.42 -3.82 6.62
CA SER A 153 -9.86 -4.20 7.98
C SER A 153 -8.77 -3.97 9.03
N PHE A 154 -7.51 -4.23 8.69
CA PHE A 154 -6.38 -3.93 9.56
C PHE A 154 -6.25 -2.44 9.86
N LEU A 155 -6.34 -1.56 8.85
CA LEU A 155 -6.23 -0.12 9.05
C LEU A 155 -7.29 0.45 9.99
N GLU A 156 -8.53 -0.07 9.94
CA GLU A 156 -9.57 0.31 10.92
C GLU A 156 -9.19 -0.07 12.35
N SER A 157 -8.58 -1.25 12.53
CA SER A 157 -8.07 -1.71 13.83
C SER A 157 -6.89 -0.86 14.30
N LEU A 158 -6.01 -0.48 13.37
CA LEU A 158 -4.85 0.36 13.62
C LEU A 158 -5.24 1.76 14.07
N TYR A 159 -6.23 2.40 13.43
CA TYR A 159 -6.72 3.71 13.85
C TYR A 159 -7.32 3.68 15.25
N ARG A 160 -8.12 2.65 15.56
CA ARG A 160 -8.64 2.46 16.93
C ARG A 160 -7.54 2.22 17.96
N MET A 161 -6.41 1.65 17.54
CA MET A 161 -5.25 1.49 18.42
C MET A 161 -4.55 2.82 18.67
N PHE A 162 -4.41 3.68 17.66
CA PHE A 162 -3.85 5.02 17.83
C PHE A 162 -4.63 5.86 18.84
N GLU A 163 -5.95 5.73 18.89
CA GLU A 163 -6.79 6.43 19.87
C GLU A 163 -6.58 5.96 21.32
N LYS A 164 -6.17 4.70 21.51
CA LYS A 164 -6.06 4.07 22.83
C LYS A 164 -4.65 4.09 23.41
N SER A 165 -3.65 4.28 22.57
CA SER A 165 -2.24 4.12 22.93
C SER A 165 -1.51 5.44 22.76
N SER A 166 -0.57 5.71 23.67
CA SER A 166 0.23 6.93 23.68
C SER A 166 1.56 6.81 22.92
N GLU A 167 1.83 5.67 22.28
CA GLU A 167 3.07 5.46 21.53
C GLU A 167 3.22 6.47 20.39
N GLU A 168 4.38 7.09 20.30
CA GLU A 168 4.65 8.13 19.31
C GLU A 168 5.00 7.57 17.94
N ASN A 169 5.50 6.33 17.86
CA ASN A 169 5.92 5.68 16.62
C ASN A 169 5.34 4.27 16.52
N TYR A 170 4.79 3.92 15.35
CA TYR A 170 4.34 2.56 15.05
C TYR A 170 5.18 1.98 13.94
N VAL A 171 5.77 0.82 14.17
CA VAL A 171 6.64 0.13 13.21
C VAL A 171 5.98 -1.17 12.77
N LEU A 172 5.62 -1.26 11.50
CA LEU A 172 5.04 -2.45 10.88
C LEU A 172 6.14 -3.22 10.16
N VAL A 173 6.45 -4.42 10.62
CA VAL A 173 7.41 -5.31 9.96
C VAL A 173 6.63 -6.32 9.11
N THR A 174 6.75 -6.20 7.79
CA THR A 174 5.87 -6.85 6.81
C THR A 174 6.63 -7.14 5.51
N HIS A 175 5.93 -7.15 4.36
CA HIS A 175 6.38 -7.72 3.09
C HIS A 175 6.21 -6.74 1.93
N GLY A 176 6.76 -7.11 0.77
CA GLY A 176 6.83 -6.21 -0.38
C GLY A 176 5.46 -5.84 -0.95
N VAL A 177 4.60 -6.83 -1.23
CA VAL A 177 3.25 -6.54 -1.77
C VAL A 177 2.38 -5.90 -0.70
N ALA A 178 2.48 -6.38 0.54
CA ALA A 178 1.74 -5.81 1.67
C ALA A 178 2.00 -4.29 1.84
N ILE A 179 3.26 -3.83 1.80
CA ILE A 179 3.59 -2.39 1.89
C ILE A 179 2.97 -1.61 0.74
N ARG A 180 3.11 -2.09 -0.51
CA ARG A 180 2.50 -1.42 -1.66
C ARG A 180 0.99 -1.30 -1.52
N VAL A 181 0.33 -2.36 -1.05
CA VAL A 181 -1.12 -2.36 -0.81
C VAL A 181 -1.50 -1.41 0.33
N ILE A 182 -0.76 -1.38 1.44
CA ILE A 182 -0.97 -0.42 2.54
C ILE A 182 -0.87 1.02 2.02
N LEU A 183 0.17 1.34 1.26
CA LEU A 183 0.36 2.67 0.67
C LEU A 183 -0.76 3.01 -0.31
N THR A 184 -1.13 2.10 -1.21
CA THR A 184 -2.24 2.30 -2.15
C THR A 184 -3.57 2.50 -1.45
N ARG A 185 -3.87 1.70 -0.41
CA ARG A 185 -5.09 1.81 0.38
C ARG A 185 -5.16 3.11 1.16
N TYR A 186 -4.03 3.54 1.73
CA TYR A 186 -3.94 4.73 2.56
C TYR A 186 -3.97 6.02 1.74
N PHE A 187 -3.11 6.12 0.72
CA PHE A 187 -3.00 7.28 -0.16
C PHE A 187 -4.03 7.33 -1.27
N LYS A 188 -4.88 6.29 -1.40
CA LYS A 188 -5.92 6.16 -2.42
C LYS A 188 -5.34 6.23 -3.83
N TYR A 189 -4.21 5.58 -4.06
CA TYR A 189 -3.64 5.46 -5.41
C TYR A 189 -4.62 4.73 -6.32
N ARG A 190 -4.68 5.16 -7.58
CA ARG A 190 -5.37 4.43 -8.64
C ARG A 190 -4.69 3.09 -8.85
N ILE A 191 -5.43 2.12 -9.39
CA ILE A 191 -4.86 0.81 -9.71
C ILE A 191 -3.71 0.95 -10.72
N SER A 192 -3.83 1.84 -11.70
CA SER A 192 -2.76 2.16 -12.65
C SER A 192 -1.49 2.68 -11.97
N GLU A 193 -1.62 3.38 -10.84
CA GLU A 193 -0.47 3.88 -10.07
C GLU A 193 0.15 2.75 -9.25
N PHE A 194 -0.68 1.88 -8.64
CA PHE A 194 -0.19 0.67 -7.96
C PHE A 194 0.65 -0.22 -8.89
N GLU A 195 0.20 -0.40 -10.15
CA GLU A 195 0.90 -1.24 -11.12
C GLU A 195 2.30 -0.71 -11.48
N LEU A 196 2.53 0.60 -11.35
CA LEU A 196 3.84 1.20 -11.55
C LEU A 196 4.76 1.07 -10.34
N LEU A 197 4.22 0.95 -9.12
CA LEU A 197 5.05 0.86 -7.90
C LEU A 197 5.96 -0.36 -7.94
N GLN A 198 7.26 -0.14 -7.72
CA GLN A 198 8.20 -1.22 -7.46
C GLN A 198 8.05 -1.74 -6.03
N ASN A 199 8.50 -2.97 -5.80
CA ASN A 199 8.63 -3.46 -4.43
C ASN A 199 9.78 -2.73 -3.72
N PHE A 200 9.61 -2.53 -2.41
CA PHE A 200 10.71 -2.12 -1.53
C PHE A 200 11.82 -3.17 -1.57
N HIS A 201 13.08 -2.78 -1.43
CA HIS A 201 14.20 -3.73 -1.30
C HIS A 201 14.18 -4.42 0.06
N ASN A 202 14.89 -5.54 0.20
CA ASN A 202 14.96 -6.26 1.47
C ASN A 202 15.59 -5.38 2.56
N GLY A 203 15.00 -5.36 3.75
CA GLY A 203 15.42 -4.48 4.86
C GLY A 203 15.14 -2.98 4.67
N GLU A 204 14.56 -2.58 3.55
CA GLU A 204 14.18 -1.20 3.31
C GLU A 204 12.90 -0.83 4.07
N PHE A 205 12.80 0.44 4.49
CA PHE A 205 11.61 0.95 5.13
C PHE A 205 11.19 2.34 4.66
N VAL A 206 9.91 2.62 4.75
CA VAL A 206 9.33 3.95 4.52
C VAL A 206 8.84 4.54 5.83
N VAL A 207 9.13 5.83 6.02
CA VAL A 207 8.66 6.63 7.14
C VAL A 207 7.53 7.52 6.66
N LEU A 208 6.35 7.36 7.26
CA LEU A 208 5.24 8.27 7.11
C LEU A 208 5.11 9.12 8.37
N GLU A 209 5.10 10.44 8.24
CA GLU A 209 5.00 11.38 9.36
C GLU A 209 3.62 12.04 9.37
N PHE A 210 2.99 12.13 10.55
CA PHE A 210 1.66 12.69 10.69
C PHE A 210 1.69 14.21 10.55
N ASN A 211 1.00 14.72 9.54
CA ASN A 211 0.84 16.14 9.33
C ASN A 211 -0.42 16.62 10.06
N GLU A 212 -0.25 17.32 11.18
CA GLU A 212 -1.37 17.81 12.00
C GLU A 212 -2.31 18.75 11.23
N CYS A 213 -1.77 19.59 10.34
CA CYS A 213 -2.56 20.55 9.56
C CYS A 213 -3.48 19.85 8.55
N GLN A 214 -3.02 18.74 7.95
CA GLN A 214 -3.78 17.96 6.97
C GLN A 214 -4.54 16.78 7.60
N GLY A 215 -4.27 16.46 8.86
CA GLY A 215 -4.89 15.35 9.57
C GLY A 215 -4.58 13.97 8.98
N LYS A 216 -3.43 13.82 8.31
CA LYS A 216 -3.01 12.57 7.66
C LYS A 216 -1.49 12.38 7.70
N PHE A 217 -1.05 11.13 7.62
CA PHE A 217 0.33 10.78 7.37
C PHE A 217 0.75 11.17 5.95
N MET A 218 1.99 11.62 5.84
CA MET A 218 2.63 11.97 4.58
C MET A 218 3.95 11.21 4.48
N LEU A 219 4.28 10.73 3.27
CA LEU A 219 5.59 10.11 3.04
C LEU A 219 6.68 11.12 3.32
N LYS A 220 7.57 10.79 4.26
CA LYS A 220 8.68 11.64 4.69
C LYS A 220 9.99 11.24 4.02
N THR A 221 10.35 9.97 4.13
CA THR A 221 11.58 9.40 3.58
C THR A 221 11.43 7.89 3.41
N ILE A 222 12.22 7.32 2.52
CA ILE A 222 12.46 5.90 2.33
C ILE A 222 13.94 5.69 2.57
N VAL A 223 14.28 4.72 3.42
CA VAL A 223 15.65 4.45 3.83
C VAL A 223 16.06 3.08 3.33
N SER A 224 17.07 3.05 2.46
CA SER A 224 17.74 1.84 1.98
C SER A 224 19.07 1.68 2.71
N ASN A 225 19.31 0.51 3.30
CA ASN A 225 20.60 0.16 3.90
C ASN A 225 21.28 -0.89 3.02
N HIS A 226 22.34 -0.50 2.33
CA HIS A 226 23.19 -1.35 1.51
C HIS A 226 24.21 -2.04 2.40
N VAL A 227 23.92 -3.30 2.74
CA VAL A 227 24.75 -4.13 3.61
C VAL A 227 25.66 -5.02 2.78
N GLN A 228 26.94 -5.07 3.16
CA GLN A 228 27.93 -6.01 2.63
C GLN A 228 28.61 -6.72 3.79
N ILE A 229 28.72 -8.04 3.68
CA ILE A 229 29.47 -8.90 4.60
C ILE A 229 30.78 -9.25 3.91
N HIS A 230 31.91 -8.89 4.54
CA HIS A 230 33.26 -9.13 4.03
C HIS A 230 33.74 -10.54 4.40
N GLU A 231 34.77 -11.04 3.72
CA GLU A 231 35.34 -12.37 3.96
C GLU A 231 35.88 -12.56 5.39
N ASP A 232 36.28 -11.48 6.06
CA ASP A 232 36.73 -11.47 7.45
C ASP A 232 35.58 -11.45 8.48
N GLY A 233 34.33 -11.48 8.02
CA GLY A 233 33.11 -11.40 8.83
C GLY A 233 32.72 -9.99 9.26
N SER A 234 33.47 -8.96 8.86
CA SER A 234 33.08 -7.58 9.12
C SER A 234 31.88 -7.17 8.25
N VAL A 235 31.06 -6.25 8.76
CA VAL A 235 29.85 -5.78 8.07
C VAL A 235 29.96 -4.28 7.81
N SER A 236 29.89 -3.89 6.54
CA SER A 236 29.78 -2.48 6.14
C SER A 236 28.36 -2.15 5.71
N VAL A 237 27.91 -0.95 6.07
CA VAL A 237 26.57 -0.45 5.75
C VAL A 237 26.68 0.94 5.16
N GLU A 238 26.15 1.11 3.95
CA GLU A 238 25.90 2.41 3.33
C GLU A 238 24.39 2.69 3.38
N THR A 239 23.98 3.91 3.75
CA THR A 239 22.57 4.26 3.91
C THR A 239 22.18 5.36 2.95
N ASP A 240 21.18 5.07 2.12
CA ASP A 240 20.58 6.00 1.18
C ASP A 240 19.17 6.40 1.61
N GLU A 241 18.82 7.66 1.37
CA GLU A 241 17.50 8.21 1.65
C GLU A 241 16.87 8.85 0.41
N THR A 242 15.58 8.61 0.20
CA THR A 242 14.81 9.26 -0.87
C THR A 242 13.40 9.62 -0.42
N ALA A 243 12.86 10.72 -0.92
CA ALA A 243 11.48 11.14 -0.65
C ALA A 243 10.48 10.64 -1.71
N GLN A 244 10.91 9.79 -2.65
CA GLN A 244 10.08 9.34 -3.77
C GLN A 244 10.00 7.82 -3.85
N LEU A 245 8.79 7.30 -4.04
CA LEU A 245 8.55 5.88 -4.30
C LEU A 245 9.16 5.49 -5.65
N ARG A 246 9.84 4.35 -5.69
CA ARG A 246 10.36 3.79 -6.95
C ARG A 246 9.21 3.28 -7.81
N ILE A 247 9.27 3.60 -9.09
CA ILE A 247 8.32 3.13 -10.11
C ILE A 247 9.02 2.46 -11.28
N HIS A 248 8.36 1.50 -11.91
CA HIS A 248 8.80 0.94 -13.17
C HIS A 248 8.73 2.02 -14.27
N PRO A 249 9.73 2.11 -15.17
CA PRO A 249 9.69 3.06 -16.27
C PRO A 249 8.43 2.86 -17.13
N SER A 250 7.81 3.95 -17.56
CA SER A 250 6.57 3.91 -18.37
C SER A 250 6.73 3.09 -19.64
N ASP A 251 7.93 3.07 -20.22
CA ASP A 251 8.21 2.43 -21.50
C ASP A 251 8.39 0.92 -21.37
N THR A 252 8.78 0.41 -20.20
CA THR A 252 8.83 -1.05 -19.95
C THR A 252 7.44 -1.67 -19.86
N MET A 253 6.41 -0.85 -19.66
CA MET A 253 5.00 -1.24 -19.67
C MET A 253 4.35 -1.06 -21.06
N SER A 254 5.06 -0.51 -22.06
CA SER A 254 4.51 -0.28 -23.41
C SER A 254 4.18 -1.57 -24.18
N SER A 255 4.84 -2.69 -23.83
CA SER A 255 4.56 -4.03 -24.36
C SER A 255 3.51 -4.80 -23.56
N ILE A 256 3.05 -4.26 -22.42
CA ILE A 256 1.98 -4.84 -21.62
C ILE A 256 0.67 -4.20 -22.12
N PRO A 257 -0.31 -4.99 -22.58
CA PRO A 257 -1.62 -4.45 -22.90
C PRO A 257 -2.17 -3.82 -21.61
N ARG A 258 -2.25 -2.48 -21.56
CA ARG A 258 -2.85 -1.78 -20.43
C ARG A 258 -4.30 -2.26 -20.34
N PRO A 259 -4.70 -3.05 -19.33
CA PRO A 259 -6.07 -3.53 -19.24
C PRO A 259 -7.05 -2.36 -19.03
N TYR A 260 -6.55 -1.22 -18.57
CA TYR A 260 -7.28 0.00 -18.30
C TYR A 260 -6.94 1.13 -19.29
N LEU A 261 -6.87 0.82 -20.59
CA LEU A 261 -6.75 1.84 -21.65
C LEU A 261 -8.06 2.61 -21.89
N THR A 262 -8.80 2.96 -20.84
CA THR A 262 -9.92 3.88 -20.96
C THR A 262 -9.83 4.90 -19.83
N SER A 263 -9.43 6.10 -20.22
CA SER A 263 -9.94 7.29 -19.53
C SER A 263 -11.48 7.17 -19.54
N PRO A 264 -12.20 7.42 -18.42
CA PRO A 264 -13.66 7.37 -18.37
C PRO A 264 -14.35 8.29 -19.40
N ILE A 265 -13.58 9.14 -20.07
CA ILE A 265 -14.01 10.16 -21.01
C ILE A 265 -14.44 9.58 -22.37
N ASN A 266 -14.02 8.37 -22.76
CA ASN A 266 -14.32 7.88 -24.11
C ASN A 266 -15.72 7.25 -24.28
N HIS A 267 -16.44 6.92 -23.20
CA HIS A 267 -17.81 6.40 -23.32
C HIS A 267 -18.87 7.48 -23.58
N PHE A 268 -18.53 8.77 -23.40
CA PHE A 268 -19.46 9.88 -23.65
C PHE A 268 -19.36 10.47 -25.07
N ARG A 269 -18.60 9.85 -25.99
CA ARG A 269 -18.42 10.36 -27.37
C ARG A 269 -19.47 9.89 -28.38
N HIS A 270 -20.35 8.97 -28.00
CA HIS A 270 -21.48 8.63 -28.86
C HIS A 270 -22.67 9.50 -28.45
N PRO A 271 -23.17 10.39 -29.33
CA PRO A 271 -24.46 11.02 -29.09
C PRO A 271 -25.51 9.91 -28.91
N PRO A 272 -26.52 10.10 -28.04
CA PRO A 272 -27.60 9.13 -27.90
C PRO A 272 -28.20 8.85 -29.29
N PRO A 273 -28.63 7.61 -29.57
CA PRO A 273 -29.27 7.28 -30.83
C PRO A 273 -30.45 8.24 -31.07
N PRO A 274 -30.69 8.69 -32.31
CA PRO A 274 -31.76 9.63 -32.60
C PRO A 274 -33.10 9.02 -32.16
N SER A 275 -33.92 9.83 -31.49
CA SER A 275 -35.27 9.48 -31.08
C SER A 275 -36.07 8.95 -32.28
N PRO A 276 -36.89 7.90 -32.11
CA PRO A 276 -37.72 7.41 -33.21
C PRO A 276 -38.65 8.53 -33.71
N PRO A 277 -38.95 8.58 -35.01
CA PRO A 277 -39.74 9.64 -35.60
C PRO A 277 -41.12 9.67 -34.94
N THR A 278 -41.47 10.85 -34.40
CA THR A 278 -42.82 11.17 -33.98
C THR A 278 -43.74 11.08 -35.19
N SER A 279 -44.54 10.02 -35.27
CA SER A 279 -45.66 9.97 -36.19
C SER A 279 -46.76 10.89 -35.66
N SER A 280 -46.95 12.02 -36.33
CA SER A 280 -48.12 12.86 -36.15
C SER A 280 -49.27 12.32 -36.98
N THR A 281 -50.41 12.09 -36.29
CA THR A 281 -51.82 12.07 -36.78
C THR A 281 -52.22 10.95 -37.76
N MET A 282 -53.39 10.30 -37.69
CA MET A 282 -54.62 10.48 -36.92
C MET A 282 -55.49 9.22 -37.12
N SER A 283 -56.25 8.80 -36.10
CA SER A 283 -57.71 8.52 -36.16
C SER A 283 -58.16 7.62 -34.99
N SER A 284 -59.10 8.12 -34.20
CA SER A 284 -59.88 7.36 -33.21
C SER A 284 -60.93 6.49 -33.91
N PRO A 285 -61.52 5.49 -33.22
CA PRO A 285 -62.76 5.80 -32.50
C PRO A 285 -62.88 5.17 -31.10
N ARG A 286 -63.86 5.71 -30.37
CA ARG A 286 -64.29 5.47 -28.98
C ARG A 286 -64.74 4.03 -28.72
N HIS A 287 -64.56 3.56 -27.47
CA HIS A 287 -65.63 2.93 -26.69
C HIS A 287 -65.34 2.98 -25.17
N GLU A 288 -66.42 3.03 -24.40
CA GLU A 288 -66.57 3.44 -22.99
C GLU A 288 -66.29 2.35 -21.93
N ASN A 289 -66.33 2.82 -20.66
CA ASN A 289 -66.50 2.13 -19.37
C ASN A 289 -65.22 1.57 -18.71
N GLY A 290 -64.94 1.77 -17.41
CA GLY A 290 -65.60 2.48 -16.31
C GLY A 290 -64.81 2.22 -15.00
N GLU A 291 -64.98 3.10 -14.00
CA GLU A 291 -64.70 2.91 -12.55
C GLU A 291 -63.22 2.71 -12.13
N MET A 292 -62.67 3.15 -10.99
CA MET A 292 -63.10 3.87 -9.78
C MET A 292 -61.82 4.42 -9.10
N PHE A 293 -61.88 5.63 -8.55
CA PHE A 293 -60.91 6.20 -7.58
C PHE A 293 -61.02 5.45 -6.21
N PRO A 294 -60.12 5.58 -5.18
CA PRO A 294 -59.52 6.87 -4.80
C PRO A 294 -58.13 6.96 -4.10
N SER A 295 -57.55 8.17 -4.20
CA SER A 295 -56.85 9.01 -3.20
C SER A 295 -55.66 8.53 -2.32
N SER A 296 -54.48 9.15 -2.55
CA SER A 296 -53.56 9.97 -1.67
C SER A 296 -53.36 9.64 -0.15
N PRO A 297 -52.28 10.11 0.57
CA PRO A 297 -51.33 11.21 0.26
C PRO A 297 -49.83 11.08 0.72
N THR A 298 -49.00 11.99 0.18
CA THR A 298 -47.79 12.69 0.71
C THR A 298 -46.86 12.10 1.80
N SER A 299 -45.54 12.17 1.54
CA SER A 299 -44.58 12.79 2.50
C SER A 299 -43.27 13.22 1.83
N SER A 300 -42.94 14.50 1.99
CA SER A 300 -41.68 15.16 1.69
C SER A 300 -40.57 14.77 2.67
N SER A 301 -39.36 14.49 2.18
CA SER A 301 -38.14 14.58 3.01
C SER A 301 -37.01 15.24 2.22
N THR A 302 -36.71 16.48 2.60
CA THR A 302 -35.54 17.26 2.22
C THR A 302 -34.24 16.56 2.65
N SER A 303 -33.43 16.11 1.69
CA SER A 303 -32.05 15.72 1.92
C SER A 303 -31.16 16.96 1.88
N LYS A 304 -30.60 17.36 3.03
CA LYS A 304 -29.52 18.33 3.11
C LYS A 304 -28.28 17.74 2.42
N SER A 305 -27.85 18.38 1.33
CA SER A 305 -26.57 18.17 0.69
C SER A 305 -25.44 18.55 1.66
N VAL A 306 -24.63 17.57 2.05
CA VAL A 306 -23.36 17.82 2.73
C VAL A 306 -22.29 17.94 1.63
N ASP A 307 -21.79 19.15 1.45
CA ASP A 307 -20.68 19.46 0.56
C ASP A 307 -19.41 18.69 0.97
N TYR A 308 -18.97 17.79 0.10
CA TYR A 308 -17.66 17.14 0.20
C TYR A 308 -16.61 18.08 -0.41
N SER A 309 -15.96 18.89 0.42
CA SER A 309 -14.85 19.74 -0.01
C SER A 309 -13.49 19.06 0.12
N SER A 310 -12.70 19.19 -0.96
CA SER A 310 -11.25 19.01 -1.11
C SER A 310 -10.70 17.59 -1.42
N HIS A 311 -10.78 17.23 -2.70
CA HIS A 311 -9.84 16.31 -3.33
C HIS A 311 -8.43 16.93 -3.38
N MET A 312 -7.56 16.60 -2.43
CA MET A 312 -6.13 16.95 -2.50
C MET A 312 -5.33 15.75 -3.02
N ARG A 313 -4.49 16.00 -4.05
CA ARG A 313 -3.71 14.98 -4.77
C ARG A 313 -2.85 14.12 -3.83
N PRO A 314 -2.71 12.81 -4.12
CA PRO A 314 -1.70 11.97 -3.49
C PRO A 314 -0.28 12.55 -3.71
N PRO A 315 0.73 12.18 -2.89
CA PRO A 315 2.10 12.60 -3.15
C PRO A 315 2.48 12.28 -4.61
N PRO A 316 3.09 13.22 -5.35
CA PRO A 316 3.35 13.05 -6.76
C PRO A 316 4.26 11.83 -6.98
N ILE A 317 3.78 10.90 -7.79
CA ILE A 317 4.60 9.82 -8.35
C ILE A 317 5.25 10.42 -9.61
N THR A 318 6.48 10.92 -9.48
CA THR A 318 7.22 11.50 -10.62
C THR A 318 7.92 10.41 -11.41
N VAL A 319 7.63 10.33 -12.70
CA VAL A 319 8.36 9.52 -13.69
C VAL A 319 9.56 10.34 -14.15
N ASN A 320 10.78 9.82 -14.00
CA ASN A 320 11.95 10.44 -14.60
C ASN A 320 11.87 10.28 -16.13
N GLU A 321 11.75 11.38 -16.87
CA GLU A 321 12.12 11.37 -18.28
C GLU A 321 13.65 11.22 -18.38
N PRO A 322 14.18 10.36 -19.27
CA PRO A 322 15.62 10.28 -19.46
C PRO A 322 16.11 11.61 -20.05
N MET A 323 16.97 12.31 -19.29
CA MET A 323 17.81 13.37 -19.86
C MET A 323 18.59 12.77 -21.03
N GLN A 324 18.27 13.22 -22.24
CA GLN A 324 19.12 13.04 -23.41
C GLN A 324 20.50 13.63 -23.06
N ARG A 325 21.47 12.78 -22.75
CA ARG A 325 22.87 13.18 -22.79
C ARG A 325 23.22 13.30 -24.26
N GLY A 326 23.35 14.56 -24.70
CA GLY A 326 23.91 14.91 -25.99
C GLY A 326 25.30 14.30 -26.16
N MET A 327 25.56 13.90 -27.39
CA MET A 327 26.87 13.56 -27.92
C MET A 327 27.89 14.64 -27.55
N GLN A 328 29.01 14.21 -26.97
CA GLN A 328 30.37 14.49 -27.46
C GLN A 328 31.35 13.49 -26.83
#